data_AF-A0A966NH35-F1
#
_entry.id   AF-A0A966NH35-F1
#
_cell.length_a   1.000
_cell.length_b   1.000
_cell.length_c   1.000
_cell.angle_alpha   90.00
_cell.angle_beta   90.00
_cell.angle_gamma   90.00
#
_symmetry.space_group_name_H-M   'P 1'
#
loop_
_entity.id
_entity.type
_entity.pdbx_description
1 polymer ?
#
loop_
_entity_poly.entity_id
_entity_poly.type
_entity_poly.pdbx_seq_one_letter_code
_entity_poly.pdbx_strand_id
1 'polypeptide(L)'
;PDADAAAQIFGRYLTADLPIDAEEVRTLGGGDPDKAVRLMIENTVAEMYREDEANQFLEVTYQNGDKEVMYFKDFASGAMIENIVRRAKKLAIKRLIATGVAGICSEDLIESIHQEYKEHEDLPNTTNPDDWAKISGKKGERIIYIRTLVKSIDSDPRGGRAIERIGTGQYL
;
A
#
# COMPACT_ATOMS: atom_id res chain seq x y z
N PRO A 1 9.24 -6.48 1.17
CA PRO A 1 9.29 -7.66 0.28
C PRO A 1 9.37 -7.14 -1.15
N ASP A 2 9.97 -7.89 -2.07
CA ASP A 2 9.82 -7.60 -3.49
C ASP A 2 8.44 -8.09 -3.99
N ALA A 3 8.14 -7.84 -5.27
CA ALA A 3 6.86 -8.22 -5.87
C ALA A 3 6.61 -9.74 -5.77
N ASP A 4 7.63 -10.56 -6.02
CA ASP A 4 7.52 -12.02 -5.95
C ASP A 4 7.25 -12.50 -4.52
N ALA A 5 7.95 -11.94 -3.53
CA ALA A 5 7.71 -12.24 -2.13
C ALA A 5 6.33 -11.73 -1.69
N ALA A 6 5.87 -10.58 -2.18
CA ALA A 6 4.54 -10.08 -1.89
C ALA A 6 3.45 -11.01 -2.44
N ALA A 7 3.59 -11.50 -3.68
CA ALA A 7 2.68 -12.48 -4.26
C ALA A 7 2.61 -13.78 -3.42
N GLN A 8 3.75 -14.26 -2.94
CA GLN A 8 3.80 -15.41 -2.03
C GLN A 8 3.09 -15.13 -0.69
N ILE A 9 3.23 -13.92 -0.14
CA ILE A 9 2.55 -13.53 1.10
C ILE A 9 1.04 -13.45 0.86
N PHE A 10 0.59 -12.82 -0.23
CA PHE A 10 -0.82 -12.79 -0.62
C PHE A 10 -1.41 -14.20 -0.72
N GLY A 11 -0.69 -15.14 -1.35
CA GLY A 11 -1.12 -16.53 -1.49
C GLY A 11 -1.29 -17.30 -0.18
N ARG A 12 -0.77 -16.79 0.95
CA ARG A 12 -1.03 -17.36 2.28
C ARG A 12 -2.38 -16.92 2.86
N TYR A 13 -2.91 -15.79 2.42
CA TYR A 13 -4.12 -15.17 2.98
C TYR A 13 -5.32 -15.17 2.02
N LEU A 14 -5.05 -15.21 0.71
CA LEU A 14 -6.03 -15.31 -0.37
C LEU A 14 -5.84 -16.64 -1.09
N THR A 15 -6.74 -17.57 -0.82
CA THR A 15 -6.68 -18.98 -1.22
C THR A 15 -8.00 -19.38 -1.90
N ALA A 16 -8.00 -20.46 -2.69
CA ALA A 16 -9.15 -20.89 -3.48
C ALA A 16 -10.31 -21.51 -2.66
N ASP A 17 -10.09 -21.81 -1.37
CA ASP A 17 -11.14 -22.21 -0.43
C ASP A 17 -11.98 -21.02 0.07
N LEU A 18 -11.51 -19.78 -0.15
CA LEU A 18 -12.30 -18.60 0.10
C LEU A 18 -13.36 -18.41 -1.00
N PRO A 19 -14.53 -17.84 -0.67
CA PRO A 19 -15.49 -17.45 -1.69
C PRO A 19 -14.87 -16.39 -2.61
N ILE A 20 -14.64 -16.75 -3.87
CA ILE A 20 -14.24 -15.84 -4.94
C ILE A 20 -15.47 -15.52 -5.78
N ASP A 21 -15.56 -14.28 -6.27
CA ASP A 21 -16.66 -13.88 -7.16
C ASP A 21 -16.74 -14.81 -8.38
N ALA A 22 -17.95 -15.30 -8.68
CA ALA A 22 -18.15 -16.27 -9.75
C ALA A 22 -17.77 -15.72 -11.13
N GLU A 23 -17.92 -14.42 -11.35
CA GLU A 23 -17.51 -13.77 -12.59
C GLU A 23 -15.98 -13.74 -12.70
N GLU A 24 -15.25 -13.49 -11.61
CA GLU A 24 -13.78 -13.53 -11.60
C GLU A 24 -13.26 -14.94 -11.89
N VAL A 25 -13.89 -15.97 -11.32
CA VAL A 25 -13.56 -17.36 -11.64
C VAL A 25 -13.80 -17.64 -13.12
N ARG A 26 -14.88 -17.11 -13.70
CA ARG A 26 -15.22 -17.31 -15.11
C ARG A 26 -14.28 -16.55 -16.06
N THR A 27 -13.97 -15.29 -15.77
CA THR A 27 -13.23 -14.38 -16.67
C THR A 27 -11.72 -14.53 -16.53
N LEU A 28 -11.18 -14.45 -15.31
CA LEU A 28 -9.75 -14.60 -15.03
C LEU A 28 -9.37 -16.08 -15.00
N GLY A 29 -10.11 -16.86 -14.22
CA GLY A 29 -9.82 -18.28 -14.01
C GLY A 29 -10.17 -19.19 -15.20
N GLY A 30 -11.06 -18.75 -16.10
CA GLY A 30 -11.61 -19.63 -17.14
C GLY A 30 -12.39 -20.82 -16.56
N GLY A 31 -12.97 -20.66 -15.37
CA GLY A 31 -13.65 -21.70 -14.60
C GLY A 31 -12.81 -22.35 -13.49
N ASP A 32 -11.51 -22.04 -13.39
CA ASP A 32 -10.61 -22.55 -12.36
C ASP A 32 -10.40 -21.50 -11.23
N PRO A 33 -10.91 -21.76 -10.00
CA PRO A 33 -10.73 -20.86 -8.86
C PRO A 33 -9.27 -20.63 -8.46
N ASP A 34 -8.42 -21.66 -8.52
CA ASP A 34 -6.99 -21.53 -8.18
C ASP A 34 -6.28 -20.63 -9.18
N LYS A 35 -6.67 -20.69 -10.45
CA LYS A 35 -6.15 -19.79 -11.48
C LYS A 35 -6.68 -18.36 -11.30
N ALA A 36 -7.94 -18.20 -10.95
CA ALA A 36 -8.53 -16.89 -10.67
C ALA A 36 -7.80 -16.20 -9.51
N VAL A 37 -7.62 -16.90 -8.38
CA VAL A 37 -6.87 -16.37 -7.22
C VAL A 37 -5.46 -15.97 -7.60
N ARG A 38 -4.72 -16.80 -8.35
CA ARG A 38 -3.36 -16.47 -8.80
C ARG A 38 -3.33 -15.18 -9.62
N LEU A 39 -4.22 -15.03 -10.59
CA LEU A 39 -4.30 -13.82 -11.42
C LEU A 39 -4.77 -12.59 -10.63
N MET A 40 -5.69 -12.76 -9.68
CA MET A 40 -6.08 -11.67 -8.77
C MET A 40 -4.88 -11.18 -7.94
N ILE A 41 -4.06 -12.10 -7.43
CA ILE A 41 -2.84 -11.77 -6.69
C ILE A 41 -1.84 -11.05 -7.60
N GLU A 42 -1.59 -11.58 -8.80
CA GLU A 42 -0.67 -10.96 -9.76
C GLU A 42 -1.10 -9.54 -10.11
N ASN A 43 -2.38 -9.31 -10.41
CA ASN A 43 -2.92 -7.99 -10.70
C ASN A 43 -2.82 -7.04 -9.50
N THR A 44 -3.12 -7.54 -8.29
CA THR A 44 -3.05 -6.75 -7.05
C THR A 44 -1.61 -6.34 -6.75
N VAL A 45 -0.65 -7.24 -6.90
CA VAL A 45 0.78 -6.95 -6.73
C VAL A 45 1.26 -5.99 -7.81
N ALA A 46 0.85 -6.18 -9.07
CA ALA A 46 1.20 -5.24 -10.14
C ALA A 46 0.71 -3.82 -9.83
N GLU A 47 -0.50 -3.67 -9.28
CA GLU A 47 -1.03 -2.37 -8.85
C GLU A 47 -0.21 -1.76 -7.70
N MET A 48 0.09 -2.54 -6.66
CA MET A 48 0.87 -2.07 -5.50
C MET A 48 2.30 -1.65 -5.87
N TYR A 49 2.90 -2.27 -6.89
CA TYR A 49 4.29 -2.06 -7.28
C TYR A 49 4.46 -1.10 -8.47
N ARG A 50 3.37 -0.52 -8.97
CA ARG A 50 3.42 0.44 -10.08
C ARG A 50 4.13 1.73 -9.65
N GLU A 51 5.03 2.22 -10.50
CA GLU A 51 5.77 3.48 -10.32
C GLU A 51 5.11 4.60 -11.12
N ASP A 52 3.96 5.08 -10.66
CA ASP A 52 3.25 6.21 -11.26
C ASP A 52 2.94 7.29 -10.22
N GLU A 53 2.41 8.43 -10.67
CA GLU A 53 2.03 9.53 -9.77
C GLU A 53 0.97 9.14 -8.74
N ALA A 54 0.13 8.13 -9.02
CA ALA A 54 -0.90 7.69 -8.09
C ALA A 54 -0.31 6.94 -6.89
N ASN A 55 0.82 6.26 -7.10
CA ASN A 55 1.51 5.48 -6.08
C ASN A 55 2.67 6.23 -5.39
N GLN A 56 2.88 7.51 -5.69
CA GLN A 56 3.87 8.33 -5.00
C GLN A 56 3.42 8.61 -3.57
N PHE A 57 4.27 8.26 -2.61
CA PHE A 57 3.93 8.38 -1.20
C PHE A 57 4.68 9.54 -0.54
N LEU A 58 6.00 9.59 -0.69
CA LEU A 58 6.84 10.55 0.01
C LEU A 58 7.88 11.18 -0.90
N GLU A 59 8.07 12.49 -0.73
CA GLU A 59 9.25 13.21 -1.20
C GLU A 59 10.19 13.43 -0.01
N VAL A 60 11.41 12.94 -0.13
CA VAL A 60 12.47 13.10 0.85
C VAL A 60 13.50 14.08 0.30
N THR A 61 13.84 15.10 1.10
CA THR A 61 14.94 16.02 0.77
C THR A 61 16.14 15.74 1.66
N TYR A 62 17.29 15.53 1.05
CA TYR A 62 18.57 15.29 1.72
C TYR A 62 19.30 16.59 2.03
N GLN A 63 20.26 16.53 2.97
CA GLN A 63 21.07 17.68 3.38
C GLN A 63 21.87 18.31 2.23
N ASN A 64 22.22 17.52 1.23
CA ASN A 64 22.92 17.99 0.03
C ASN A 64 22.01 18.77 -0.95
N GLY A 65 20.69 18.77 -0.70
CA GLY A 65 19.67 19.42 -1.54
C GLY A 65 18.93 18.47 -2.49
N ASP A 66 19.36 17.21 -2.60
CA ASP A 66 18.73 16.22 -3.47
C ASP A 66 17.33 15.86 -2.97
N LYS A 67 16.46 15.53 -3.94
CA LYS A 67 15.09 15.08 -3.69
C LYS A 67 14.88 13.69 -4.26
N GLU A 68 14.24 12.83 -3.49
CA GLU A 68 13.90 11.47 -3.92
C GLU A 68 12.42 11.21 -3.64
N VAL A 69 11.73 10.67 -4.63
CA VAL A 69 10.33 10.28 -4.53
C VAL A 69 10.26 8.78 -4.29
N MET A 70 9.63 8.41 -3.19
CA MET A 70 9.39 7.04 -2.78
C MET A 70 7.95 6.64 -3.10
N TYR A 71 7.77 5.38 -3.47
CA TYR A 71 6.49 4.81 -3.84
C TYR A 71 5.98 3.87 -2.75
N PHE A 72 4.69 3.55 -2.73
CA PHE A 72 4.12 2.62 -1.75
C PHE A 72 4.79 1.24 -1.72
N LYS A 73 5.32 0.78 -2.87
CA LYS A 73 6.08 -0.48 -2.97
C LYS A 73 7.27 -0.55 -2.00
N ASP A 74 7.88 0.59 -1.71
CA ASP A 74 9.04 0.70 -0.82
C ASP A 74 8.65 0.50 0.66
N PHE A 75 7.35 0.55 0.94
CA PHE A 75 6.73 0.37 2.27
C PHE A 75 5.99 -0.94 2.43
N ALA A 76 5.97 -1.79 1.39
CA ALA A 76 5.31 -3.05 1.46
C ALA A 76 5.83 -3.86 2.66
N SER A 77 4.92 -4.45 3.42
CA SER A 77 5.26 -5.33 4.54
C SER A 77 4.27 -6.49 4.62
N GLY A 78 4.66 -7.60 5.26
CA GLY A 78 3.77 -8.75 5.42
C GLY A 78 2.49 -8.39 6.19
N ALA A 79 2.61 -7.56 7.24
CA ALA A 79 1.47 -7.08 8.02
C ALA A 79 0.52 -6.19 7.19
N MET A 80 1.07 -5.31 6.34
CA MET A 80 0.29 -4.50 5.42
C MET A 80 -0.48 -5.38 4.42
N ILE A 81 0.18 -6.38 3.83
CA ILE A 81 -0.48 -7.32 2.90
C ILE A 81 -1.60 -8.09 3.59
N GLU A 82 -1.37 -8.57 4.82
CA GLU A 82 -2.41 -9.22 5.62
C GLU A 82 -3.59 -8.29 5.89
N ASN A 83 -3.33 -7.03 6.25
CA ASN A 83 -4.36 -6.03 6.48
C ASN A 83 -5.20 -5.77 5.22
N ILE A 84 -4.55 -5.64 4.05
CA ILE A 84 -5.21 -5.47 2.75
C ILE A 84 -6.17 -6.64 2.50
N VAL A 85 -5.71 -7.89 2.65
CA VAL A 85 -6.57 -9.07 2.43
C VAL A 85 -7.72 -9.13 3.44
N ARG A 86 -7.47 -8.81 4.72
CA ARG A 86 -8.52 -8.72 5.75
C ARG A 86 -9.58 -7.68 5.40
N ARG A 87 -9.15 -6.53 4.88
CA ARG A 87 -10.04 -5.44 4.46
C ARG A 87 -10.84 -5.83 3.22
N ALA A 88 -10.22 -6.49 2.25
CA ALA A 88 -10.90 -6.98 1.05
C ALA A 88 -12.02 -7.97 1.41
N LYS A 89 -11.75 -8.90 2.33
CA LYS A 89 -12.77 -9.81 2.89
C LYS A 89 -13.94 -9.04 3.51
N LYS A 90 -13.64 -7.97 4.26
CA LYS A 90 -14.68 -7.11 4.87
C LYS A 90 -15.51 -6.37 3.81
N LEU A 91 -14.87 -5.88 2.74
CA LEU A 91 -15.56 -5.22 1.63
C LEU A 91 -16.47 -6.19 0.87
N ALA A 92 -16.00 -7.40 0.59
CA ALA A 92 -16.80 -8.45 -0.04
C ALA A 92 -18.06 -8.78 0.79
N ILE A 93 -17.93 -8.90 2.12
CA ILE A 93 -19.09 -9.11 3.02
C ILE A 93 -20.06 -7.92 2.97
N LYS A 94 -19.54 -6.69 2.95
CA LYS A 94 -20.39 -5.50 2.82
C LYS A 94 -21.12 -5.48 1.47
N ARG A 95 -20.44 -5.83 0.36
CA ARG A 95 -21.05 -5.94 -0.98
C ARG A 95 -22.15 -7.00 -0.98
N LEU A 96 -21.91 -8.16 -0.37
CA LEU A 96 -22.91 -9.23 -0.24
C LEU A 96 -24.18 -8.75 0.45
N ILE A 97 -24.05 -8.02 1.56
CA ILE A 97 -25.20 -7.49 2.29
C ILE A 97 -25.96 -6.43 1.47
N ALA A 98 -25.23 -5.60 0.71
CA ALA A 98 -25.83 -4.49 -0.03
C ALA A 98 -26.46 -4.90 -1.38
N THR A 99 -25.86 -5.87 -2.07
CA THR A 99 -26.18 -6.20 -3.47
C THR A 99 -26.60 -7.66 -3.69
N GLY A 100 -26.34 -8.53 -2.71
CA GLY A 100 -26.53 -9.98 -2.85
C GLY A 100 -25.41 -10.71 -3.59
N VAL A 101 -24.42 -10.00 -4.13
CA VAL A 101 -23.28 -10.61 -4.85
C VAL A 101 -22.24 -11.13 -3.86
N ALA A 102 -21.95 -12.43 -3.92
CA ALA A 102 -21.04 -13.11 -3.02
C ALA A 102 -19.64 -13.32 -3.64
N GLY A 103 -18.65 -13.46 -2.78
CA GLY A 103 -17.27 -13.72 -3.16
C GLY A 103 -16.40 -12.47 -3.19
N ILE A 104 -15.09 -12.62 -3.05
CA ILE A 104 -14.08 -11.56 -3.15
C ILE A 104 -13.81 -11.31 -4.63
N CYS A 105 -13.73 -10.03 -5.04
CA CYS A 105 -13.35 -9.64 -6.40
C CYS A 105 -12.11 -8.73 -6.41
N SER A 106 -11.57 -8.44 -7.59
CA SER A 106 -10.38 -7.62 -7.76
C SER A 106 -10.60 -6.19 -7.24
N GLU A 107 -11.80 -5.63 -7.39
CA GLU A 107 -12.11 -4.29 -6.88
C GLU A 107 -12.00 -4.22 -5.35
N ASP A 108 -12.34 -5.28 -4.61
CA ASP A 108 -12.18 -5.29 -3.15
C ASP A 108 -10.72 -5.19 -2.73
N LEU A 109 -9.81 -5.80 -3.50
CA LEU A 109 -8.38 -5.78 -3.24
C LEU A 109 -7.79 -4.40 -3.56
N ILE A 110 -8.13 -3.83 -4.72
CA ILE A 110 -7.67 -2.49 -5.14
C ILE A 110 -8.17 -1.41 -4.18
N GLU A 111 -9.46 -1.43 -3.83
CA GLU A 111 -10.02 -0.50 -2.84
C GLU A 111 -9.35 -0.68 -1.47
N SER A 112 -9.00 -1.92 -1.10
CA SER A 112 -8.30 -2.17 0.15
C SER A 112 -6.87 -1.64 0.16
N ILE A 113 -6.17 -1.69 -0.97
CA ILE A 113 -4.86 -1.06 -1.14
C ILE A 113 -4.98 0.45 -0.87
N HIS A 114 -5.91 1.11 -1.55
CA HIS A 114 -6.09 2.56 -1.41
C HIS A 114 -6.45 2.97 0.01
N GLN A 115 -7.31 2.21 0.68
CA GLN A 115 -7.67 2.49 2.07
C GLN A 115 -6.51 2.24 3.04
N GLU A 116 -5.73 1.18 2.84
CA GLU A 116 -4.54 0.90 3.67
C GLU A 116 -3.51 2.02 3.52
N TYR A 117 -3.31 2.49 2.29
CA TYR A 117 -2.43 3.61 1.99
C TYR A 117 -2.90 4.89 2.67
N LYS A 118 -4.18 5.23 2.53
CA LYS A 118 -4.78 6.39 3.19
C LYS A 118 -4.64 6.38 4.72
N GLU A 119 -4.79 5.21 5.35
CA GLU A 119 -4.59 5.10 6.80
C GLU A 119 -3.12 5.25 7.20
N HIS A 120 -2.18 4.84 6.33
CA HIS A 120 -0.75 5.07 6.52
C HIS A 120 -0.32 6.52 6.26
N GLU A 121 -1.07 7.29 5.47
CA GLU A 121 -0.84 8.73 5.25
C GLU A 121 -1.15 9.57 6.49
N ASP A 122 -2.16 9.16 7.27
CA ASP A 122 -2.61 9.84 8.49
C ASP A 122 -1.68 9.59 9.70
N LEU A 123 -0.57 8.87 9.52
CA LEU A 123 0.46 8.58 10.54
C LEU A 123 1.78 9.39 10.37
N PRO A 124 1.77 10.73 10.29
CA PRO A 124 2.99 11.54 10.25
C PRO A 124 3.76 11.59 11.58
N ASN A 125 3.20 11.04 12.67
CA ASN A 125 3.82 11.14 14.01
C ASN A 125 4.72 9.95 14.39
N THR A 126 4.93 8.98 13.49
CA THR A 126 5.72 7.76 13.84
C THR A 126 6.92 7.50 12.94
N THR A 127 7.08 8.22 11.84
CA THR A 127 8.21 7.98 10.94
C THR A 127 9.45 8.73 11.37
N ASN A 128 10.14 8.14 12.35
CA ASN A 128 11.45 8.57 12.81
C ASN A 128 12.43 8.62 11.62
N PRO A 129 13.16 9.74 11.39
CA PRO A 129 14.28 9.85 10.46
C PRO A 129 15.27 8.67 10.49
N ASP A 130 15.43 8.00 11.63
CA ASP A 130 16.32 6.84 11.76
C ASP A 130 15.74 5.55 11.16
N ASP A 131 14.41 5.39 11.14
CA ASP A 131 13.76 4.27 10.47
C ASP A 131 13.84 4.43 8.95
N TRP A 132 13.89 5.69 8.49
CA TRP A 132 14.15 6.03 7.10
C TRP A 132 15.56 5.71 6.63
N ALA A 133 16.57 6.03 7.44
CA ALA A 133 17.97 5.73 7.13
C ALA A 133 18.22 4.21 6.95
N LYS A 134 17.38 3.36 7.56
CA LYS A 134 17.43 1.90 7.38
C LYS A 134 16.76 1.44 6.10
N ILE A 135 15.66 2.08 5.67
CA ILE A 135 14.88 1.69 4.48
C ILE A 135 15.55 2.15 3.19
N SER A 136 16.10 3.37 3.13
CA SER A 136 16.62 3.92 1.87
C SER A 136 17.92 3.26 1.37
N GLY A 137 18.60 2.46 2.21
CA GLY A 137 19.88 1.83 1.87
C GLY A 137 21.04 2.79 1.58
N LYS A 138 20.77 4.10 1.39
CA LYS A 138 21.75 5.18 1.23
C LYS A 138 22.34 5.53 2.59
N LYS A 139 23.28 4.68 3.00
CA LYS A 139 24.10 4.84 4.19
C LYS A 139 25.00 6.07 4.02
N GLY A 140 24.52 7.27 4.36
CA GLY A 140 25.40 8.43 4.47
C GLY A 140 24.74 9.80 4.46
N GLU A 141 23.54 9.96 3.89
CA GLU A 141 22.95 11.30 3.73
C GLU A 141 21.81 11.55 4.71
N ARG A 142 21.95 12.64 5.47
CA ARG A 142 20.96 13.04 6.46
C ARG A 142 19.73 13.62 5.78
N ILE A 143 18.56 13.06 6.09
CA ILE A 143 17.27 13.60 5.66
C ILE A 143 16.99 14.88 6.44
N ILE A 144 16.68 15.97 5.73
CA ILE A 144 16.37 17.28 6.33
C ILE A 144 14.90 17.64 6.28
N TYR A 145 14.15 17.05 5.35
CA TYR A 145 12.73 17.32 5.13
C TYR A 145 12.03 16.11 4.49
N ILE A 146 10.80 15.85 4.91
CA ILE A 146 9.93 14.80 4.37
C ILE A 146 8.55 15.42 4.13
N ARG A 147 7.98 15.17 2.95
CA ARG A 147 6.63 15.59 2.57
C ARG A 147 5.85 14.44 1.97
N THR A 148 4.59 14.28 2.39
CA THR A 148 3.65 13.34 1.76
C THR A 148 3.14 13.90 0.43
N LEU A 149 3.06 13.04 -0.60
CA LEU A 149 2.68 13.42 -1.97
C LEU A 149 1.22 13.08 -2.33
N VAL A 150 0.41 12.76 -1.33
CA VAL A 150 -0.96 12.31 -1.50
C VAL A 150 -1.81 13.37 -2.21
N LYS A 151 -2.41 12.99 -3.33
CA LYS A 151 -3.52 13.76 -3.95
C LYS A 151 -4.79 13.49 -3.14
N SER A 152 -5.03 14.26 -2.07
CA SER A 152 -6.40 14.43 -1.58
C SER A 152 -7.22 15.07 -2.71
N ILE A 153 -8.35 14.45 -3.06
CA ILE A 153 -9.31 14.94 -4.07
C ILE A 153 -9.84 16.35 -3.75
N ASP A 154 -9.45 16.97 -2.62
CA ASP A 154 -9.98 18.25 -2.16
C ASP A 154 -9.00 19.18 -1.42
N SER A 155 -7.74 19.31 -1.85
CA SER A 155 -6.88 20.35 -1.24
C SER A 155 -5.85 21.00 -2.17
N ASP A 156 -5.89 22.33 -2.17
CA ASP A 156 -4.90 23.34 -2.60
C ASP A 156 -3.49 22.78 -2.90
N PRO A 157 -2.85 23.12 -4.04
CA PRO A 157 -1.49 22.71 -4.43
C PRO A 157 -0.37 23.02 -3.41
N ARG A 158 -0.70 23.66 -2.29
CA ARG A 158 0.20 24.06 -1.21
C ARG A 158 0.05 23.23 0.08
N GLY A 159 -0.82 22.21 0.08
CA GLY A 159 -1.32 21.54 1.29
C GLY A 159 -0.62 20.27 1.77
N GLY A 160 0.66 20.03 1.45
CA GLY A 160 1.40 18.92 2.08
C GLY A 160 1.66 19.22 3.55
N ARG A 161 1.11 18.42 4.48
CA ARG A 161 1.38 18.56 5.92
C ARG A 161 2.87 18.27 6.17
N ALA A 162 3.66 19.32 6.39
CA ALA A 162 5.07 19.22 6.73
C ALA A 162 5.23 18.63 8.14
N ILE A 163 6.06 17.60 8.28
CA ILE A 163 6.48 17.09 9.59
C ILE A 163 7.60 17.99 10.09
N GLU A 164 7.30 18.82 11.10
CA GLU A 164 8.27 19.72 11.71
C GLU A 164 9.16 18.97 12.73
N ARG A 165 10.43 19.36 12.81
CA ARG A 165 11.50 18.66 13.55
C ARG A 165 11.18 18.46 15.03
N ILE A 166 11.33 17.23 15.53
CA ILE A 166 11.58 17.00 16.96
C ILE A 166 13.05 17.35 17.22
N GLY A 167 13.29 18.48 17.89
CA GLY A 167 14.60 18.82 18.40
C GLY A 167 15.05 17.77 19.42
N THR A 168 16.17 17.10 19.17
CA THR A 168 16.84 16.24 20.14
C THR A 168 17.21 17.07 21.37
N GLY A 169 16.41 16.93 22.43
CA GLY A 169 16.68 17.50 23.74
C GLY A 169 18.01 16.99 24.27
N GLN A 170 18.95 17.91 24.43
CA GLN A 170 20.27 17.69 24.98
C GLN A 170 20.13 17.53 26.50
N TYR A 171 20.23 16.31 27.02
CA TYR A 171 20.39 16.09 28.45
C TYR A 171 21.82 16.46 28.84
N LEU A 172 21.96 17.56 29.58
CA LEU A 172 23.13 17.93 30.37
C LEU A 172 23.07 17.24 31.74
#